data_AF-A0A6B3EZ40-F1
#
_entry.id   AF-A0A6B3EZ40-F1
#
_cell.length_a   1.000
_cell.length_b   1.000
_cell.length_c   1.000
_cell.angle_alpha   90.00
_cell.angle_beta   90.00
_cell.angle_gamma   90.00
#
_symmetry.space_group_name_H-M   'P 1'
#
loop_
_entity.id
_entity.type
_entity.pdbx_description
1 polymer ?
#
loop_
_entity_poly.entity_id
_entity_poly.type
_entity_poly.pdbx_seq_one_letter_code
_entity_poly.pdbx_strand_id
1 'polypeptide(L)'
;PTRGDLVFHEGLQKVSGQRALDYVRLRHGVGDGSDIGRIKRQQAFVSALLKKVKEKGLTPTKLLPLAEAATGSMTVDPGLGSADKMLSFGLSLKNVDLHNTKFVTVPWRYEGERVAVVQPDADRLWAALKADKPLAGTEKDKPKSGETKNGEKSPDKSAAPLT
;
A
#
# COMPACT_ATOMS: atom_id res chain seq x y z
N PRO A 1 14.54 12.08 -18.17
CA PRO A 1 13.63 11.76 -17.04
C PRO A 1 12.56 12.84 -16.86
N THR A 2 11.28 12.45 -16.89
CA THR A 2 10.14 13.34 -16.67
C THR A 2 10.18 13.87 -15.23
N ARG A 3 10.22 15.20 -15.05
CA ARG A 3 10.11 15.84 -13.73
C ARG A 3 8.67 15.65 -13.24
N GLY A 4 8.45 14.81 -12.23
CA GLY A 4 7.12 14.32 -11.85
C GLY A 4 6.19 15.36 -11.25
N ASP A 5 6.77 16.38 -10.64
CA ASP A 5 6.17 17.59 -10.07
C ASP A 5 5.46 18.43 -11.14
N LEU A 6 5.89 18.36 -12.40
CA LEU A 6 5.21 19.01 -13.53
C LEU A 6 4.04 18.18 -14.09
N VAL A 7 3.90 16.90 -13.70
CA VAL A 7 2.95 15.96 -14.31
C VAL A 7 1.83 15.55 -13.34
N PHE A 8 2.12 15.44 -12.04
CA PHE A 8 1.15 15.07 -11.01
C PHE A 8 1.07 16.15 -9.92
N HIS A 9 -0.02 16.92 -9.92
CA HIS A 9 -0.35 17.84 -8.82
C HIS A 9 -0.80 17.09 -7.55
N GLU A 10 -0.83 17.78 -6.41
CA GLU A 10 -1.35 17.19 -5.19
C GLU A 10 -2.86 16.91 -5.30
N GLY A 11 -3.32 15.81 -4.70
CA GLY A 11 -4.74 15.47 -4.59
C GLY A 11 -5.15 14.22 -5.39
N LEU A 12 -6.46 13.93 -5.36
CA LEU A 12 -7.02 12.75 -6.02
C LEU A 12 -6.96 12.91 -7.54
N GLN A 13 -6.28 11.99 -8.21
CA GLN A 13 -6.19 11.97 -9.66
C GLN A 13 -6.55 10.60 -10.23
N LYS A 14 -7.24 10.61 -11.36
CA LYS A 14 -7.45 9.42 -12.18
C LYS A 14 -6.28 9.30 -13.16
N VAL A 15 -5.68 8.13 -13.21
CA VAL A 15 -4.55 7.82 -14.09
C VAL A 15 -4.82 6.53 -14.86
N SER A 16 -4.33 6.44 -16.09
CA SER A 16 -4.42 5.25 -16.95
C SER A 16 -3.27 5.24 -17.97
N GLY A 17 -3.02 4.09 -18.60
CA GLY A 17 -2.02 3.93 -19.66
C GLY A 17 -0.63 4.46 -19.26
N GLN A 18 -0.02 5.24 -20.15
CA GLN A 18 1.31 5.80 -19.91
C GLN A 18 1.36 6.68 -18.65
N ARG A 19 0.32 7.45 -18.36
CA ARG A 19 0.26 8.29 -17.16
C ARG A 19 0.27 7.46 -15.87
N ALA A 20 -0.40 6.32 -15.86
CA ALA A 20 -0.32 5.39 -14.72
C ALA A 20 1.08 4.79 -14.58
N LEU A 21 1.71 4.43 -15.70
CA LEU A 21 3.07 3.89 -15.73
C LEU A 21 4.11 4.90 -15.21
N ASP A 22 3.98 6.16 -15.64
CA ASP A 22 4.85 7.25 -15.18
C ASP A 22 4.71 7.47 -13.67
N TYR A 23 3.48 7.42 -13.14
CA TYR A 23 3.22 7.57 -11.70
C TYR A 23 3.96 6.50 -10.86
N VAL A 24 3.85 5.23 -11.25
CA VAL A 24 4.46 4.12 -10.48
C VAL A 24 5.98 4.03 -10.65
N ARG A 25 6.53 4.58 -11.74
CA ARG A 25 7.97 4.60 -12.03
C ARG A 25 8.67 5.87 -11.57
N LEU A 26 7.92 6.88 -11.14
CA LEU A 26 8.47 8.16 -10.80
C LEU A 26 9.52 8.06 -9.69
N ARG A 27 10.68 8.69 -9.92
CA ARG A 27 11.80 8.74 -8.97
C ARG A 27 12.04 10.14 -8.39
N HIS A 28 11.63 11.20 -9.09
CA HIS A 28 11.85 12.58 -8.67
C HIS A 28 10.54 13.37 -8.79
N GLY A 29 10.32 14.33 -7.90
CA GLY A 29 9.22 15.29 -8.02
C GLY A 29 7.92 14.94 -7.29
N VAL A 30 7.80 13.74 -6.72
CA VAL A 30 6.69 13.36 -5.83
C VAL A 30 7.23 12.48 -4.70
N GLY A 31 6.96 12.88 -3.46
CA GLY A 31 7.50 12.23 -2.27
C GLY A 31 8.96 12.61 -1.98
N ASP A 32 9.66 11.77 -1.24
CA ASP A 32 11.03 11.97 -0.78
C ASP A 32 12.12 11.57 -1.81
N GLY A 33 11.71 11.16 -3.02
CA GLY A 33 12.61 10.65 -4.06
C GLY A 33 13.24 9.28 -3.74
N SER A 34 12.92 8.69 -2.59
CA SER A 34 13.50 7.42 -2.15
C SER A 34 12.80 6.23 -2.80
N ASP A 35 13.48 5.07 -2.74
CA ASP A 35 12.87 3.80 -3.11
C ASP A 35 11.65 3.46 -2.23
N ILE A 36 11.64 3.92 -0.98
CA ILE A 36 10.52 3.75 -0.06
C ILE A 36 9.31 4.57 -0.52
N GLY A 37 9.52 5.82 -0.93
CA GLY A 37 8.47 6.65 -1.51
C GLY A 37 7.86 6.01 -2.76
N ARG A 38 8.69 5.38 -3.60
CA ARG A 38 8.23 4.63 -4.76
C ARG A 38 7.43 3.39 -4.38
N ILE A 39 7.87 2.60 -3.39
CA ILE A 39 7.13 1.44 -2.88
C ILE A 39 5.74 1.86 -2.39
N LYS A 40 5.63 2.97 -1.66
CA LYS A 40 4.34 3.51 -1.21
C LYS A 40 3.40 3.84 -2.38
N ARG A 41 3.92 4.45 -3.45
CA ARG A 41 3.12 4.72 -4.66
C ARG A 41 2.66 3.44 -5.36
N GLN A 42 3.52 2.43 -5.43
CA GLN A 42 3.17 1.13 -6.02
C GLN A 42 2.07 0.44 -5.20
N GLN A 43 2.17 0.45 -3.86
CA GLN A 43 1.13 -0.05 -2.97
C GLN A 43 -0.19 0.70 -3.16
N ALA A 44 -0.15 2.04 -3.24
CA ALA A 44 -1.32 2.86 -3.50
C ALA A 44 -1.96 2.55 -4.86
N PHE A 45 -1.15 2.36 -5.91
CA PHE A 45 -1.63 2.01 -7.24
C PHE A 45 -2.30 0.62 -7.27
N VAL A 46 -1.67 -0.40 -6.68
CA VAL A 46 -2.24 -1.75 -6.61
C VAL A 46 -3.52 -1.75 -5.77
N SER A 47 -3.55 -1.01 -4.65
CA SER A 47 -4.76 -0.83 -3.83
C SER A 47 -5.90 -0.19 -4.64
N ALA A 48 -5.61 0.88 -5.37
CA ALA A 48 -6.60 1.55 -6.23
C ALA A 48 -7.08 0.65 -7.38
N LEU A 49 -6.19 -0.15 -7.96
CA LEU A 49 -6.53 -1.12 -8.99
C LEU A 49 -7.49 -2.19 -8.45
N LEU A 50 -7.16 -2.81 -7.30
CA LEU A 50 -8.02 -3.81 -6.66
C LEU A 50 -9.39 -3.23 -6.31
N LYS A 51 -9.42 -2.02 -5.74
CA LYS A 51 -10.66 -1.29 -5.48
C LYS A 51 -11.45 -1.10 -6.77
N LYS A 52 -10.79 -0.70 -7.86
CA LYS A 52 -11.46 -0.47 -9.14
C LYS A 52 -12.04 -1.74 -9.76
N VAL A 53 -11.31 -2.85 -9.68
CA VAL A 53 -11.79 -4.16 -10.15
C VAL A 53 -13.01 -4.61 -9.32
N LYS A 54 -12.94 -4.48 -7.98
CA LYS A 54 -14.06 -4.80 -7.09
C LYS A 54 -15.29 -3.93 -7.35
N GLU A 55 -15.12 -2.61 -7.54
CA GLU A 55 -16.18 -1.67 -7.92
C GLU A 55 -16.84 -2.03 -9.27
N LYS A 56 -16.06 -2.54 -10.23
CA LYS A 56 -16.55 -2.97 -11.54
C LYS A 56 -17.26 -4.34 -11.50
N GLY A 57 -17.10 -5.08 -10.40
CA GLY A 57 -17.72 -6.37 -10.13
C GLY A 57 -16.79 -7.55 -10.42
N LEU A 58 -16.85 -8.54 -9.53
CA LEU A 58 -16.11 -9.80 -9.63
C LEU A 58 -17.02 -10.90 -10.20
N THR A 59 -17.48 -10.71 -11.43
CA THR A 59 -18.26 -11.69 -12.20
C THR A 59 -17.46 -12.19 -13.39
N PRO A 60 -17.71 -13.42 -13.90
CA PRO A 60 -17.01 -13.95 -15.07
C PRO A 60 -17.01 -12.98 -16.27
N THR A 61 -18.16 -12.36 -16.55
CA THR A 61 -18.32 -11.39 -17.65
C THR A 61 -17.49 -10.12 -17.49
N LYS A 62 -17.13 -9.72 -16.27
CA LYS A 62 -16.30 -8.54 -16.01
C LYS A 62 -14.81 -8.88 -15.92
N LEU A 63 -14.50 -10.10 -15.47
CA LEU A 63 -13.14 -10.55 -15.24
C LEU A 63 -12.50 -11.20 -16.46
N LEU A 64 -13.27 -11.85 -17.35
CA LEU A 64 -12.71 -12.56 -18.50
C LEU A 64 -11.89 -11.63 -19.44
N PRO A 65 -12.37 -10.43 -19.84
CA PRO A 65 -11.55 -9.53 -20.67
C PRO A 65 -10.28 -9.06 -19.97
N LEU A 66 -10.31 -8.93 -18.64
CA LEU A 66 -9.14 -8.56 -17.84
C LEU A 66 -8.14 -9.73 -17.79
N ALA A 67 -8.63 -10.96 -17.65
CA ALA A 67 -7.82 -12.17 -17.65
C ALA A 67 -7.12 -12.39 -18.99
N GLU A 68 -7.84 -12.22 -20.11
CA GLU A 68 -7.27 -12.28 -21.46
C GLU A 68 -6.16 -11.25 -21.65
N ALA A 69 -6.43 -9.98 -21.33
CA ALA A 69 -5.44 -8.92 -21.42
C ALA A 69 -4.21 -9.19 -20.55
N ALA A 70 -4.39 -9.72 -19.33
CA ALA A 70 -3.30 -10.09 -18.44
C ALA A 70 -2.45 -11.21 -19.04
N THR A 71 -3.07 -12.29 -19.53
CA THR A 71 -2.35 -13.44 -20.12
C THR A 71 -1.61 -13.07 -21.43
N GLY A 72 -2.11 -12.10 -22.19
CA GLY A 72 -1.44 -11.59 -23.39
C GLY A 72 -0.34 -10.56 -23.13
N SER A 73 -0.31 -9.95 -21.94
CA SER A 73 0.60 -8.83 -21.60
C SER A 73 1.61 -9.15 -20.51
N MET A 74 1.47 -10.31 -19.83
CA MET A 74 2.29 -10.68 -18.68
C MET A 74 2.81 -12.11 -18.83
N THR A 75 4.07 -12.31 -18.44
CA THR A 75 4.58 -13.65 -18.19
C THR A 75 4.15 -14.06 -16.78
N VAL A 76 3.48 -15.21 -16.68
CA VAL A 76 2.96 -15.75 -15.41
C VAL A 76 3.29 -17.24 -15.32
N ASP A 77 3.18 -17.81 -14.12
CA ASP A 77 3.32 -19.24 -13.93
C ASP A 77 2.32 -20.04 -14.79
N PRO A 78 2.65 -21.28 -15.21
CA PRO A 78 1.74 -22.13 -15.98
C PRO A 78 0.38 -22.37 -15.30
N GLY A 79 0.33 -22.26 -13.96
CA GLY A 79 -0.90 -22.30 -13.16
C GLY A 79 -1.83 -21.11 -13.36
N LEU A 80 -1.37 -20.04 -14.00
CA LEU A 80 -2.10 -18.81 -14.33
C LEU A 80 -2.06 -18.47 -15.83
N GLY A 81 -1.37 -19.27 -16.64
CA GLY A 81 -1.06 -18.99 -18.05
C GLY A 81 -2.22 -19.09 -19.05
N SER A 82 -3.46 -19.24 -18.59
CA SER A 82 -4.65 -19.19 -19.44
C SER A 82 -5.71 -18.27 -18.85
N ALA A 83 -6.57 -17.71 -19.70
CA ALA A 83 -7.65 -16.83 -19.27
C ALA A 83 -8.57 -17.51 -18.24
N ASP A 84 -8.89 -18.79 -18.41
CA ASP A 84 -9.74 -19.55 -17.46
C ASP A 84 -9.10 -19.72 -16.08
N LYS A 85 -7.79 -19.98 -16.04
CA LYS A 85 -7.03 -20.11 -14.78
C LYS A 85 -6.93 -18.76 -14.07
N MET A 86 -6.65 -17.70 -14.82
CA MET A 86 -6.59 -16.34 -14.32
C MET A 86 -7.97 -15.84 -13.84
N LEU A 87 -9.04 -16.19 -14.55
CA LEU A 87 -10.41 -15.92 -14.14
C LEU A 87 -10.73 -16.64 -12.82
N SER A 88 -10.40 -17.92 -12.73
CA SER A 88 -10.59 -18.73 -11.52
C SER A 88 -9.86 -18.12 -10.32
N PHE A 89 -8.62 -17.65 -10.52
CA PHE A 89 -7.86 -16.90 -9.52
C PHE A 89 -8.54 -15.57 -9.15
N GLY A 90 -9.02 -14.79 -10.12
CA GLY A 90 -9.76 -13.56 -9.84
C GLY A 90 -11.04 -13.79 -9.03
N LEU A 91 -11.76 -14.89 -9.31
CA LEU A 91 -12.95 -15.28 -8.56
C LEU A 91 -12.63 -15.76 -7.14
N SER A 92 -11.48 -16.40 -6.90
CA SER A 92 -11.08 -16.80 -5.54
C SER A 92 -10.83 -15.59 -4.63
N LEU A 93 -10.50 -14.43 -5.21
CA LEU A 93 -10.32 -13.17 -4.47
C LEU A 93 -11.65 -12.49 -4.08
N LYS A 94 -12.80 -13.01 -4.52
CA LYS A 94 -14.12 -12.38 -4.26
C LYS A 94 -14.42 -12.16 -2.78
N ASN A 95 -13.93 -13.04 -1.93
CA ASN A 95 -14.17 -12.99 -0.49
C ASN A 95 -13.08 -12.20 0.26
N VAL A 96 -12.09 -11.65 -0.44
CA VAL A 96 -11.08 -10.79 0.17
C VAL A 96 -11.68 -9.42 0.45
N ASP A 97 -11.71 -9.06 1.73
CA ASP A 97 -12.09 -7.71 2.12
C ASP A 97 -10.90 -6.76 1.98
N LEU A 98 -11.03 -5.80 1.05
CA LEU A 98 -10.04 -4.76 0.85
C LEU A 98 -9.91 -3.85 2.07
N HIS A 99 -10.94 -3.72 2.92
CA HIS A 99 -10.84 -2.96 4.17
C HIS A 99 -9.92 -3.65 5.20
N ASN A 100 -9.84 -4.98 5.15
CA ASN A 100 -8.97 -5.78 6.02
C ASN A 100 -7.64 -6.14 5.34
N THR A 101 -7.36 -5.60 4.16
CA THR A 101 -6.11 -5.84 3.43
C THR A 101 -5.07 -4.81 3.84
N LYS A 102 -3.91 -5.28 4.31
CA LYS A 102 -2.77 -4.43 4.67
C LYS A 102 -1.66 -4.59 3.64
N PHE A 103 -1.18 -3.45 3.14
CA PHE A 103 0.07 -3.39 2.37
C PHE A 103 1.20 -3.08 3.35
N VAL A 104 2.22 -3.94 3.37
CA VAL A 104 3.37 -3.79 4.26
C VAL A 104 4.65 -3.82 3.46
N THR A 105 5.66 -3.11 3.98
CA THR A 105 7.03 -3.18 3.51
C THR A 105 7.85 -3.90 4.57
N VAL A 106 8.79 -4.75 4.18
CA VAL A 106 9.72 -5.40 5.11
C VAL A 106 10.34 -4.35 6.03
N PRO A 107 10.42 -4.58 7.37
CA PRO A 107 11.01 -3.63 8.31
C PRO A 107 12.38 -3.14 7.84
N TRP A 108 12.55 -1.83 7.80
CA TRP A 108 13.69 -1.20 7.15
C TRP A 108 14.13 0.06 7.92
N ARG A 109 15.39 0.46 7.71
CA ARG A 109 15.97 1.72 8.17
C ARG A 109 16.92 2.28 7.11
N TYR A 110 17.16 3.59 7.15
CA TYR A 110 18.24 4.19 6.37
C TYR A 110 19.61 3.78 6.93
N GLU A 111 20.55 3.52 6.04
CA GLU A 111 21.96 3.22 6.32
C GLU A 111 22.81 4.01 5.33
N GLY A 112 23.08 5.27 5.68
CA GLY A 112 23.61 6.26 4.73
C GLY A 112 22.65 6.47 3.56
N GLU A 113 23.16 6.34 2.34
CA GLU A 113 22.37 6.42 1.10
C GLU A 113 21.63 5.12 0.74
N ARG A 114 21.70 4.10 1.61
CA ARG A 114 21.10 2.77 1.39
C ARG A 114 19.97 2.51 2.35
N VAL A 115 19.24 1.42 2.09
CA VAL A 115 18.21 0.87 2.97
C VAL A 115 18.70 -0.47 3.49
N ALA A 116 18.68 -0.64 4.81
CA ALA A 116 18.99 -1.89 5.49
C ALA A 116 17.72 -2.53 6.05
N VAL A 117 17.65 -3.86 5.97
CA VAL A 117 16.59 -4.66 6.59
C VAL A 117 16.80 -4.68 8.11
N VAL A 118 15.73 -4.46 8.87
CA VAL A 118 15.78 -4.46 10.34
C VAL A 118 15.47 -5.85 10.86
N GLN A 119 16.49 -6.50 11.42
CA GLN A 119 16.34 -7.72 12.20
C GLN A 119 16.22 -7.40 13.70
N PRO A 120 15.49 -8.21 14.49
CA PRO A 120 14.77 -9.45 14.11
C PRO A 120 13.36 -9.22 13.57
N ASP A 121 12.94 -7.97 13.34
CA ASP A 121 11.56 -7.66 12.98
C ASP A 121 11.16 -8.19 11.59
N ALA A 122 12.10 -8.23 10.64
CA ALA A 122 11.87 -8.88 9.35
C ALA A 122 11.62 -10.38 9.52
N ASP A 123 12.41 -11.08 10.34
CA ASP A 123 12.17 -12.50 10.63
C ASP A 123 10.80 -12.74 11.28
N ARG A 124 10.37 -11.84 12.17
CA ARG A 124 9.04 -11.88 12.77
C ARG A 124 7.93 -11.68 11.74
N LEU A 125 8.09 -10.72 10.82
CA LEU A 125 7.15 -10.52 9.71
C LEU A 125 7.04 -11.80 8.87
N TRP A 126 8.17 -12.37 8.45
CA TRP A 126 8.17 -13.59 7.64
C TRP A 126 7.59 -14.79 8.38
N ALA A 127 7.87 -14.94 9.68
CA ALA A 127 7.29 -16.00 10.50
C ALA A 127 5.76 -15.85 10.64
N ALA A 128 5.27 -14.62 10.84
CA ALA A 128 3.84 -14.35 10.89
C ALA A 128 3.14 -14.66 9.57
N LEU A 129 3.72 -14.24 8.44
CA LEU A 129 3.19 -14.53 7.10
C LEU A 129 3.13 -16.04 6.82
N LYS A 130 4.19 -16.80 7.14
CA LYS A 130 4.21 -18.26 6.96
C LYS A 130 3.20 -18.99 7.82
N ALA A 131 2.97 -18.49 9.04
CA ALA A 131 2.04 -19.08 10.00
C ALA A 131 0.59 -18.58 9.84
N ASP A 132 0.30 -17.80 8.79
CA ASP A 132 -0.98 -17.14 8.55
C ASP A 132 -1.52 -16.40 9.79
N LYS A 133 -0.61 -15.71 10.50
CA LYS A 133 -0.94 -14.93 11.69
C LYS A 133 -1.19 -13.48 11.32
N PRO A 134 -2.18 -12.82 11.96
CA PRO A 134 -2.36 -11.38 11.81
C PRO A 134 -1.06 -10.64 12.13
N LEU A 135 -0.70 -9.68 11.26
CA LEU A 135 0.47 -8.84 11.47
C LEU A 135 0.18 -7.87 12.63
N ALA A 136 0.74 -8.15 13.80
CA ALA A 136 0.74 -7.25 14.95
C ALA A 136 1.78 -6.13 14.73
N GLY A 137 1.37 -4.87 14.88
CA GLY A 137 2.33 -3.78 15.15
C GLY A 137 2.99 -3.05 13.97
N THR A 138 2.21 -2.52 13.02
CA THR A 138 2.55 -1.21 12.41
C THR A 138 1.72 -0.06 13.01
N GLU A 139 0.95 -0.35 14.07
CA GLU A 139 0.32 0.65 14.94
C GLU A 139 1.33 1.11 16.01
N LYS A 140 2.31 1.92 15.64
CA LYS A 140 2.79 2.95 16.58
C LYS A 140 1.93 4.18 16.34
N ASP A 141 0.67 4.13 16.78
CA ASP A 141 -0.22 5.28 17.01
C ASP A 141 -1.59 4.78 17.47
N LYS A 142 -1.65 4.35 18.73
CA LYS A 142 -2.86 4.49 19.53
C LYS A 142 -2.46 5.25 20.80
N PRO A 143 -3.00 6.46 21.05
CA PRO A 143 -2.91 7.02 22.38
C PRO A 143 -3.67 6.06 23.30
N LYS A 144 -3.02 5.65 24.40
CA LYS A 144 -3.71 5.04 25.53
C LYS A 144 -4.75 6.04 26.02
N SER A 145 -6.01 5.84 25.62
CA SER A 145 -7.14 6.47 26.28
C SER A 145 -7.46 5.65 27.53
N GLY A 146 -7.47 6.31 28.67
CA GLY A 146 -8.16 5.85 29.87
C GLY A 146 -7.27 5.61 31.08
N GLU A 147 -6.93 6.69 31.80
CA GLU A 147 -7.08 6.64 33.25
C GLU A 147 -7.61 7.99 33.75
N THR A 148 -8.93 8.01 33.94
CA THR A 148 -9.67 9.09 34.59
C THR A 148 -9.32 9.11 36.08
N LYS A 149 -8.75 10.20 36.59
CA LYS A 149 -8.97 10.62 37.98
C LYS A 149 -9.31 12.11 37.99
N ASN A 150 -10.57 12.36 38.32
CA ASN A 150 -11.13 13.68 38.59
C ASN A 150 -10.79 14.07 40.03
N GLY A 151 -10.38 15.33 40.26
CA GLY A 151 -9.95 15.83 41.57
C GLY A 151 -9.49 17.30 41.58
N GLU A 152 -10.37 18.18 41.12
CA GLU A 152 -10.64 19.59 41.48
C GLU A 152 -9.56 20.59 42.04
N LYS A 153 -9.48 21.74 41.33
CA LYS A 153 -9.22 23.19 41.69
C LYS A 153 -7.80 23.80 41.87
N SER A 154 -7.39 24.57 40.83
CA SER A 154 -6.96 26.00 40.72
C SER A 154 -5.98 26.69 41.70
N PRO A 155 -5.31 27.83 41.33
CA PRO A 155 -4.94 28.38 40.00
C PRO A 155 -3.51 29.03 39.89
N ASP A 156 -3.19 29.49 38.67
CA ASP A 156 -2.34 30.65 38.29
C ASP A 156 -0.80 30.49 38.08
N LYS A 157 -0.34 30.61 36.81
CA LYS A 157 0.48 31.73 36.25
C LYS A 157 1.22 31.38 34.93
N SER A 158 0.95 32.20 33.91
CA SER A 158 1.84 32.82 32.90
C SER A 158 3.04 32.07 32.30
N ALA A 159 3.06 31.88 30.97
CA ALA A 159 4.07 32.43 30.03
C ALA A 159 3.91 31.88 28.58
N ALA A 160 4.28 32.73 27.61
CA ALA A 160 4.01 32.68 26.17
C ALA A 160 5.03 31.83 25.34
N PRO A 161 4.86 31.67 24.00
CA PRO A 161 5.50 30.65 23.17
C PRO A 161 6.80 31.13 22.48
N LEU A 162 7.62 30.20 22.00
CA LEU A 162 8.73 30.49 21.07
C LEU A 162 8.80 29.46 19.93
N THR A 163 8.64 30.01 18.72
CA THR A 163 9.24 29.71 17.40
C THR A 163 9.31 28.28 16.88
#